data_AF-A0A975TAS3-F1
#
_entry.id   AF-A0A975TAS3-F1
#
_cell.length_a   1.000
_cell.length_b   1.000
_cell.length_c   1.000
_cell.angle_alpha   90.00
_cell.angle_beta   90.00
_cell.angle_gamma   90.00
#
_symmetry.space_group_name_H-M   'P 1'
#
loop_
_entity.id
_entity.type
_entity.pdbx_description
1 polymer ?
#
loop_
_entity_poly.entity_id
_entity_poly.type
_entity_poly.pdbx_seq_one_letter_code
_entity_poly.pdbx_strand_id
1 'polypeptide(L)'
;MFDKDADLSIASYRLKQALDKSHIPMVINNLRYCLSNEIYENEFERFTCCFKILWQCTKHLTYPQFYQAWHATPTYHPKMADYQPSTDTTLNKLEQQYTDIYTQLKQLQPTSTTYPIPLNAANLEGKTAEKAIAKGILIKIYGEIFPKQKANSIEDIFDLENELQPLREHLKTDKIALIFCNINPHPELINFCQQLQNHWLKIALITDTLIVSPLSAFLPQQDNLLGSVQTWLEEL
;
A
#
# COMPACT_ATOMS: atom_id res chain seq x y z
N MET A 1 3.21 -50.68 -2.04
CA MET A 1 2.35 -49.64 -1.44
C MET A 1 3.20 -48.38 -1.45
N PHE A 2 3.02 -47.53 -2.45
CA PHE A 2 3.84 -46.33 -2.63
C PHE A 2 3.38 -45.27 -1.62
N ASP A 3 4.33 -44.74 -0.86
CA ASP A 3 4.12 -43.73 0.16
C ASP A 3 3.91 -42.37 -0.53
N LYS A 4 2.63 -42.02 -0.75
CA LYS A 4 2.22 -40.80 -1.47
C LYS A 4 2.74 -39.52 -0.79
N ASP A 5 3.03 -39.61 0.51
CA ASP A 5 3.43 -38.49 1.36
C ASP A 5 4.88 -38.07 1.06
N ALA A 6 5.74 -39.05 0.75
CA ALA A 6 7.12 -38.81 0.33
C ALA A 6 7.18 -38.14 -1.05
N ASP A 7 6.34 -38.56 -1.99
CA ASP A 7 6.34 -38.07 -3.38
C ASP A 7 5.83 -36.62 -3.48
N LEU A 8 4.80 -36.25 -2.71
CA LEU A 8 4.25 -34.88 -2.66
C LEU A 8 5.23 -33.87 -2.02
N SER A 9 5.94 -34.30 -0.97
CA SER A 9 6.97 -33.48 -0.31
C SER A 9 8.17 -33.23 -1.23
N ILE A 10 8.63 -34.26 -1.95
CA ILE A 10 9.70 -34.16 -2.94
C ILE A 10 9.30 -33.28 -4.12
N ALA A 11 8.06 -33.40 -4.62
CA ALA A 11 7.54 -32.56 -5.70
C ALA A 11 7.49 -31.08 -5.30
N SER A 12 7.02 -30.77 -4.08
CA SER A 12 7.00 -29.40 -3.54
C SER A 12 8.42 -28.81 -3.41
N TYR A 13 9.37 -29.60 -2.92
CA TYR A 13 10.77 -29.19 -2.79
C TYR A 13 11.46 -28.95 -4.15
N ARG A 14 11.19 -29.80 -5.15
CA ARG A 14 11.73 -29.64 -6.51
C ARG A 14 11.10 -28.46 -7.24
N LEU A 15 9.79 -28.24 -7.10
CA LEU A 15 9.11 -27.05 -7.63
C LEU A 15 9.68 -25.77 -7.03
N LYS A 16 9.99 -25.77 -5.72
CA LYS A 16 10.63 -24.64 -5.05
C LYS A 16 12.04 -24.33 -5.62
N GLN A 17 12.80 -25.34 -6.03
CA GLN A 17 14.12 -25.14 -6.66
C GLN A 17 14.04 -24.77 -8.14
N ALA A 18 13.00 -25.23 -8.84
CA ALA A 18 12.80 -25.00 -10.27
C ALA A 18 11.98 -23.74 -10.60
N LEU A 19 11.52 -23.00 -9.58
CA LEU A 19 10.67 -21.82 -9.74
C LEU A 19 11.50 -20.64 -10.27
N ASP A 20 11.66 -20.56 -11.59
CA ASP A 20 12.11 -19.35 -12.25
C ASP A 20 11.00 -18.29 -12.21
N LYS A 21 11.37 -17.02 -11.95
CA LYS A 21 10.44 -15.88 -11.83
C LYS A 21 9.53 -15.75 -13.05
N SER A 22 10.02 -16.15 -14.22
CA SER A 22 9.30 -16.14 -15.49
C SER A 22 8.08 -17.08 -15.54
N HIS A 23 8.07 -18.15 -14.74
CA HIS A 23 7.02 -19.19 -14.75
C HIS A 23 6.02 -19.06 -13.59
N ILE A 24 6.28 -18.16 -12.62
CA ILE A 24 5.43 -17.96 -11.44
C ILE A 24 3.96 -17.66 -11.80
N PRO A 25 3.65 -16.78 -12.78
CA PRO A 25 2.25 -16.51 -13.15
C PRO A 25 1.49 -17.74 -13.66
N MET A 26 2.17 -18.59 -14.45
CA MET A 26 1.59 -19.82 -14.98
C MET A 26 1.31 -20.84 -13.86
N VAL A 27 2.20 -20.91 -12.86
CA VAL A 27 2.01 -21.79 -11.68
C VAL A 27 0.80 -21.35 -10.86
N ILE A 28 0.66 -20.04 -10.59
CA ILE A 28 -0.46 -19.48 -9.83
C ILE A 28 -1.81 -19.80 -10.49
N ASN A 29 -1.92 -19.63 -11.81
CA ASN A 29 -3.15 -19.93 -12.54
C ASN A 29 -3.54 -21.42 -12.41
N ASN A 30 -2.57 -22.33 -12.56
CA ASN A 30 -2.83 -23.76 -12.44
C ASN A 30 -3.16 -24.20 -11.00
N LEU A 31 -2.58 -23.54 -10.00
CA LEU A 31 -2.83 -23.84 -8.58
C LEU A 31 -4.25 -23.49 -8.14
N ARG A 32 -4.93 -22.55 -8.81
CA ARG A 32 -6.31 -22.16 -8.49
C ARG A 32 -7.27 -23.36 -8.45
N TYR A 33 -7.12 -24.32 -9.37
CA TYR A 33 -7.96 -25.52 -9.43
C TYR A 33 -7.68 -26.52 -8.28
N CYS A 34 -6.52 -26.44 -7.66
CA CYS A 34 -6.14 -27.29 -6.52
C CYS A 34 -6.47 -26.65 -5.16
N LEU A 35 -7.04 -25.45 -5.15
CA LEU A 35 -7.34 -24.64 -3.97
C LEU A 35 -8.84 -24.34 -3.85
N SER A 36 -9.68 -25.33 -4.16
CA SER A 36 -11.14 -25.26 -3.95
C SER A 36 -11.53 -25.90 -2.61
N ASN A 37 -12.72 -25.56 -2.11
CA ASN A 37 -13.29 -26.18 -0.91
C ASN A 37 -13.46 -27.69 -1.06
N GLU A 38 -13.79 -28.15 -2.27
CA GLU A 38 -13.89 -29.58 -2.59
C GLU A 38 -12.55 -30.31 -2.41
N ILE A 39 -11.44 -29.70 -2.85
CA ILE A 39 -10.10 -30.29 -2.67
C ILE A 39 -9.65 -30.16 -1.21
N TYR A 40 -10.03 -29.10 -0.50
CA TYR A 40 -9.77 -28.96 0.93
C TYR A 40 -10.41 -30.08 1.76
N GLU A 41 -11.66 -30.44 1.46
CA GLU A 41 -12.42 -31.47 2.19
C GLU A 41 -12.00 -32.89 1.82
N ASN A 42 -11.66 -33.15 0.55
CA ASN A 42 -11.38 -34.51 0.06
C ASN A 42 -9.88 -34.84 -0.02
N GLU A 43 -9.02 -33.84 -0.21
CA GLU A 43 -7.58 -34.01 -0.45
C GLU A 43 -6.76 -32.93 0.30
N PHE A 44 -7.00 -32.81 1.61
CA PHE A 44 -6.43 -31.77 2.49
C PHE A 44 -4.89 -31.59 2.37
N GLU A 45 -4.14 -32.68 2.20
CA GLU A 45 -2.68 -32.62 2.03
C GLU A 45 -2.27 -31.98 0.71
N ARG A 46 -2.99 -32.30 -0.38
CA ARG A 46 -2.77 -31.69 -1.69
C ARG A 46 -3.11 -30.20 -1.63
N PHE A 47 -4.23 -29.84 -0.99
CA PHE A 47 -4.59 -28.45 -0.74
C PHE A 47 -3.45 -27.72 0.01
N THR A 48 -2.97 -28.32 1.10
CA THR A 48 -1.90 -27.74 1.93
C THR A 48 -0.59 -27.57 1.16
N CYS A 49 -0.20 -28.54 0.33
CA CYS A 49 0.99 -28.43 -0.52
C CYS A 49 0.83 -27.34 -1.59
N CYS A 50 -0.31 -27.29 -2.27
CA CYS A 50 -0.62 -26.24 -3.25
C CYS A 50 -0.64 -24.85 -2.62
N PHE A 51 -1.18 -24.72 -1.40
CA PHE A 51 -1.21 -23.46 -0.64
C PHE A 51 0.19 -23.00 -0.27
N LYS A 52 1.06 -23.92 0.20
CA LYS A 52 2.47 -23.61 0.51
C LYS A 52 3.24 -23.12 -0.71
N ILE A 53 2.98 -23.70 -1.89
CA ILE A 53 3.60 -23.26 -3.15
C ILE A 53 3.08 -21.88 -3.53
N LEU A 54 1.76 -21.66 -3.48
CA LEU A 54 1.14 -20.36 -3.74
C LEU A 54 1.75 -19.27 -2.84
N TRP A 55 1.92 -19.56 -1.55
CA TRP A 55 2.53 -18.65 -0.58
C TRP A 55 4.01 -18.33 -0.87
N GLN A 56 4.76 -19.20 -1.54
CA GLN A 56 6.10 -18.83 -2.00
C GLN A 56 6.05 -17.96 -3.25
N CYS A 57 5.12 -18.25 -4.18
CA CYS A 57 4.90 -17.45 -5.38
C CYS A 57 4.56 -15.99 -5.05
N THR A 58 3.72 -15.76 -4.03
CA THR A 58 3.31 -14.41 -3.60
C THR A 58 4.48 -13.55 -3.12
N LYS A 59 5.55 -14.15 -2.57
CA LYS A 59 6.74 -13.40 -2.13
C LYS A 59 7.53 -12.77 -3.28
N HIS A 60 7.29 -13.21 -4.51
CA HIS A 60 8.00 -12.75 -5.70
C HIS A 60 7.16 -11.85 -6.60
N LEU A 61 5.89 -11.65 -6.26
CA LEU A 61 4.94 -10.87 -7.06
C LEU A 61 4.39 -9.70 -6.25
N THR A 62 4.17 -8.58 -6.92
CA THR A 62 3.27 -7.57 -6.38
C THR A 62 1.83 -8.09 -6.40
N TYR A 63 0.97 -7.55 -5.55
CA TYR A 63 -0.45 -7.92 -5.54
C TYR A 63 -1.11 -7.85 -6.94
N PRO A 64 -0.87 -6.82 -7.77
CA PRO A 64 -1.37 -6.77 -9.14
C PRO A 64 -0.90 -7.95 -10.01
N GLN A 65 0.38 -8.29 -9.96
CA GLN A 65 0.93 -9.40 -10.73
C GLN A 65 0.33 -10.75 -10.31
N PHE A 66 0.10 -10.93 -9.01
CA PHE A 66 -0.56 -12.11 -8.46
C PHE A 66 -2.02 -12.21 -8.93
N TYR A 67 -2.77 -11.12 -8.84
CA TYR A 67 -4.19 -11.09 -9.21
C TYR A 67 -4.39 -11.40 -10.70
N GLN A 68 -3.58 -10.79 -11.57
CA GLN A 68 -3.58 -11.10 -13.00
C GLN A 68 -3.28 -12.57 -13.27
N ALA A 69 -2.28 -13.13 -12.60
CA ALA A 69 -1.92 -14.54 -12.74
C ALA A 69 -3.03 -15.49 -12.27
N TRP A 70 -3.73 -15.16 -11.18
CA TRP A 70 -4.79 -16.00 -10.61
C TRP A 70 -6.10 -15.99 -11.42
N HIS A 71 -6.38 -14.86 -12.10
CA HIS A 71 -7.60 -14.67 -12.89
C HIS A 71 -7.42 -14.83 -14.40
N ALA A 72 -6.19 -15.08 -14.87
CA ALA A 72 -5.92 -15.35 -16.29
C ALA A 72 -6.65 -16.62 -16.77
N THR A 73 -7.29 -16.56 -17.94
CA THR A 73 -7.88 -17.74 -18.58
C THR A 73 -6.77 -18.67 -19.12
N PRO A 74 -6.85 -20.00 -18.95
CA PRO A 74 -5.80 -20.91 -19.42
C PRO A 74 -5.67 -20.88 -20.95
N THR A 75 -4.51 -20.47 -21.45
CA THR A 75 -4.14 -20.63 -22.86
C THR A 75 -3.67 -22.06 -23.11
N TYR A 76 -4.58 -22.96 -23.46
CA TYR A 76 -4.19 -24.16 -24.20
C TYR A 76 -3.72 -23.72 -25.59
N HIS A 77 -2.44 -23.87 -25.90
CA HIS A 77 -1.93 -23.60 -27.25
C HIS A 77 -2.47 -24.65 -28.25
N PRO A 78 -2.94 -24.22 -29.44
CA PRO A 78 -2.01 -24.23 -30.58
C PRO A 78 -2.16 -23.05 -31.56
N LYS A 79 -1.02 -22.62 -32.12
CA LYS A 79 -0.79 -21.86 -33.37
C LYS A 79 -1.57 -20.54 -33.62
N MET A 80 -0.79 -19.45 -33.62
CA MET A 80 -0.84 -18.26 -34.50
C MET A 80 -2.22 -17.76 -34.98
N ALA A 81 -2.64 -16.60 -34.45
CA ALA A 81 -3.03 -15.38 -35.19
C ALA A 81 -4.02 -14.58 -34.34
N ASP A 82 -3.68 -13.31 -34.11
CA ASP A 82 -4.55 -12.24 -33.64
C ASP A 82 -5.16 -12.40 -32.24
N TYR A 83 -4.32 -12.26 -31.20
CA TYR A 83 -4.80 -11.92 -29.86
C TYR A 83 -4.38 -10.50 -29.51
N GLN A 84 -5.31 -9.56 -29.65
CA GLN A 84 -5.20 -8.24 -29.02
C GLN A 84 -5.61 -8.44 -27.55
N PRO A 85 -4.77 -8.11 -26.55
CA PRO A 85 -5.12 -8.30 -25.16
C PRO A 85 -6.35 -7.44 -24.86
N SER A 86 -7.44 -8.08 -24.43
CA SER A 86 -8.62 -7.38 -23.96
C SER A 86 -8.21 -6.48 -22.79
N THR A 87 -8.15 -5.17 -23.04
CA THR A 87 -8.04 -4.13 -22.02
C THR A 87 -9.36 -4.08 -21.28
N ASP A 88 -9.60 -5.09 -20.44
CA ASP A 88 -10.80 -5.20 -19.64
C ASP A 88 -10.84 -4.00 -18.69
N THR A 89 -11.64 -3.00 -19.06
CA THR A 89 -11.67 -1.67 -18.42
C THR A 89 -12.13 -1.80 -16.96
N THR A 90 -12.74 -2.93 -16.63
CA THR A 90 -13.19 -3.37 -15.30
C THR A 90 -12.02 -3.77 -14.39
N LEU A 91 -11.00 -4.45 -14.92
CA LEU A 91 -9.78 -4.82 -14.19
C LEU A 91 -8.95 -3.57 -13.84
N ASN A 92 -8.72 -2.69 -14.82
CA ASN A 92 -8.06 -1.41 -14.58
C ASN A 92 -8.85 -0.53 -13.58
N LYS A 93 -10.19 -0.57 -13.61
CA LYS A 93 -11.02 0.16 -12.64
C LYS A 93 -10.96 -0.41 -11.24
N LEU A 94 -11.00 -1.74 -11.06
CA LEU A 94 -10.77 -2.35 -9.74
C LEU A 94 -9.34 -2.10 -9.28
N GLU A 95 -8.33 -2.35 -10.11
CA GLU A 95 -6.92 -2.07 -9.80
C GLU A 95 -6.69 -0.60 -9.41
N GLN A 96 -7.32 0.36 -10.09
CA GLN A 96 -7.27 1.79 -9.71
C GLN A 96 -8.03 2.07 -8.40
N GLN A 97 -9.19 1.43 -8.20
CA GLN A 97 -9.98 1.56 -6.97
C GLN A 97 -9.27 0.97 -5.75
N TYR A 98 -8.36 0.00 -5.93
CA TYR A 98 -7.61 -0.66 -4.85
C TYR A 98 -6.14 -0.20 -4.71
N THR A 99 -5.54 0.49 -5.69
CA THR A 99 -4.06 0.68 -5.71
C THR A 99 -3.57 2.10 -5.47
N ASP A 100 -4.43 3.13 -5.46
CA ASP A 100 -3.97 4.49 -5.18
C ASP A 100 -4.74 5.19 -4.05
N ILE A 101 -4.49 4.72 -2.83
CA ILE A 101 -4.94 5.36 -1.58
C ILE A 101 -4.64 6.87 -1.61
N TYR A 102 -3.48 7.25 -2.14
CA TYR A 102 -3.09 8.65 -2.24
C TYR A 102 -4.01 9.43 -3.18
N THR A 103 -4.37 8.89 -4.35
CA THR A 103 -5.39 9.51 -5.24
C THR A 103 -6.78 9.57 -4.60
N GLN A 104 -7.17 8.58 -3.80
CA GLN A 104 -8.44 8.66 -3.05
C GLN A 104 -8.41 9.81 -2.04
N LEU A 105 -7.34 9.92 -1.25
CA LEU A 105 -7.22 10.96 -0.23
C LEU A 105 -7.15 12.38 -0.82
N LYS A 106 -6.76 12.54 -2.10
CA LYS A 106 -6.87 13.84 -2.79
C LYS A 106 -8.31 14.34 -2.97
N GLN A 107 -9.30 13.47 -2.77
CA GLN A 107 -10.72 13.83 -2.84
C GLN A 107 -11.24 14.41 -1.53
N LEU A 108 -10.44 14.38 -0.44
CA LEU A 108 -10.81 14.99 0.83
C LEU A 108 -11.11 16.47 0.67
N GLN A 109 -12.15 16.92 1.35
CA GLN A 109 -12.57 18.31 1.32
C GLN A 109 -12.10 19.04 2.59
N PRO A 110 -11.58 20.27 2.47
CA PRO A 110 -11.35 21.12 3.63
C PRO A 110 -12.61 21.32 4.45
N THR A 111 -12.45 21.43 5.77
CA THR A 111 -13.53 21.84 6.67
C THR A 111 -13.50 23.36 6.87
N SER A 112 -14.38 23.90 7.71
CA SER A 112 -14.36 25.33 8.05
C SER A 112 -13.08 25.78 8.75
N THR A 113 -12.36 24.86 9.40
CA THR A 113 -11.20 25.15 10.27
C THR A 113 -9.93 24.40 9.89
N THR A 114 -10.04 23.33 9.08
CA THR A 114 -8.93 22.41 8.83
C THR A 114 -8.75 22.15 7.34
N TYR A 115 -7.52 22.31 6.84
CA TYR A 115 -7.14 21.94 5.48
C TYR A 115 -6.37 20.60 5.45
N PRO A 116 -6.87 19.57 4.75
CA PRO A 116 -6.18 18.30 4.61
C PRO A 116 -5.07 18.37 3.56
N ILE A 117 -3.90 17.81 3.88
CA ILE A 117 -2.78 17.64 2.96
C ILE A 117 -2.41 16.14 2.95
N PRO A 118 -2.87 15.38 1.95
CA PRO A 118 -2.45 13.99 1.78
C PRO A 118 -1.00 13.92 1.27
N LEU A 119 -0.19 13.06 1.88
CA LEU A 119 1.23 12.90 1.59
C LEU A 119 1.54 11.44 1.23
N ASN A 120 1.99 11.20 -0.01
CA ASN A 120 2.55 9.91 -0.38
C ASN A 120 3.97 9.77 0.23
N ALA A 121 4.05 8.96 1.27
CA ALA A 121 5.21 8.86 2.15
C ALA A 121 6.08 7.63 1.86
N ALA A 122 5.89 6.92 0.74
CA ALA A 122 6.72 5.78 0.33
C ALA A 122 8.23 6.11 0.32
N ASN A 123 8.59 7.34 -0.06
CA ASN A 123 9.99 7.78 -0.10
C ASN A 123 10.58 8.08 1.30
N LEU A 124 9.80 8.00 2.38
CA LEU A 124 10.26 8.16 3.75
C LEU A 124 10.62 6.81 4.40
N GLU A 125 10.35 5.70 3.72
CA GLU A 125 10.67 4.37 4.23
C GLU A 125 12.18 4.21 4.45
N GLY A 126 12.55 3.68 5.63
CA GLY A 126 13.94 3.48 6.04
C GLY A 126 14.74 4.75 6.37
N LYS A 127 14.16 5.95 6.30
CA LYS A 127 14.83 7.19 6.72
C LYS A 127 14.69 7.41 8.22
N THR A 128 15.73 7.11 8.99
CA THR A 128 15.69 7.24 10.47
C THR A 128 16.27 8.55 11.00
N ALA A 129 17.10 9.24 10.21
CA ALA A 129 17.69 10.52 10.62
C ALA A 129 16.62 11.64 10.59
N GLU A 130 16.50 12.38 11.70
CA GLU A 130 15.53 13.48 11.87
C GLU A 130 15.53 14.46 10.69
N LYS A 131 16.71 14.98 10.33
CA LYS A 131 16.92 15.85 9.17
C LYS A 131 16.36 15.26 7.86
N ALA A 132 16.57 13.96 7.64
CA ALA A 132 16.13 13.29 6.41
C ALA A 132 14.61 13.12 6.38
N ILE A 133 13.99 12.85 7.53
CA ILE A 133 12.53 12.81 7.70
C ILE A 133 11.95 14.21 7.47
N ALA A 134 12.46 15.22 8.17
CA ALA A 134 11.98 16.61 8.08
C ALA A 134 12.03 17.12 6.63
N LYS A 135 13.19 16.99 5.96
CA LYS A 135 13.34 17.37 4.55
C LYS A 135 12.38 16.60 3.65
N GLY A 136 12.23 15.30 3.89
CA GLY A 136 11.34 14.45 3.11
C GLY A 136 9.89 14.90 3.19
N ILE A 137 9.42 15.26 4.39
CA ILE A 137 8.07 15.79 4.62
C ILE A 137 7.88 17.14 3.93
N LEU A 138 8.80 18.08 4.12
CA LEU A 138 8.71 19.41 3.51
C LEU A 138 8.62 19.34 1.97
N ILE A 139 9.46 18.50 1.35
CA ILE A 139 9.45 18.31 -0.10
C ILE A 139 8.09 17.80 -0.59
N LYS A 140 7.46 16.89 0.16
CA LYS A 140 6.13 16.36 -0.21
C LYS A 140 5.05 17.44 -0.10
N ILE A 141 5.05 18.21 0.99
CA ILE A 141 4.10 19.30 1.20
C ILE A 141 4.23 20.37 0.11
N TYR A 142 5.46 20.78 -0.22
CA TYR A 142 5.71 21.71 -1.32
C TYR A 142 5.29 21.13 -2.67
N GLY A 143 5.46 19.83 -2.88
CA GLY A 143 4.94 19.15 -4.07
C GLY A 143 3.42 19.25 -4.22
N GLU A 144 2.68 19.20 -3.11
CA GLU A 144 1.21 19.34 -3.12
C GLU A 144 0.76 20.80 -3.30
N ILE A 145 1.33 21.73 -2.52
CA ILE A 145 0.82 23.11 -2.42
C ILE A 145 1.50 24.04 -3.42
N PHE A 146 2.80 23.86 -3.64
CA PHE A 146 3.63 24.72 -4.48
C PHE A 146 4.44 23.93 -5.51
N PRO A 147 3.79 23.24 -6.48
CA PRO A 147 4.45 22.31 -7.41
C PRO A 147 5.55 22.95 -8.27
N LYS A 148 5.62 24.29 -8.33
CA LYS A 148 6.64 25.05 -9.08
C LYS A 148 7.73 25.67 -8.17
N GLN A 149 7.60 25.56 -6.85
CA GLN A 149 8.58 26.10 -5.92
C GLN A 149 9.45 24.98 -5.34
N LYS A 150 10.71 25.31 -5.11
CA LYS A 150 11.64 24.41 -4.44
C LYS A 150 11.51 24.60 -2.93
N ALA A 151 11.42 23.51 -2.19
CA ALA A 151 11.47 23.52 -0.73
C ALA A 151 12.80 24.11 -0.23
N ASN A 152 12.73 24.85 0.87
CA ASN A 152 13.89 25.36 1.57
C ASN A 152 14.73 24.21 2.17
N SER A 153 16.01 24.47 2.43
CA SER A 153 16.84 23.52 3.17
C SER A 153 16.59 23.71 4.66
N ILE A 154 16.17 22.64 5.32
CA ILE A 154 15.89 22.58 6.76
C ILE A 154 16.78 21.56 7.47
N GLU A 155 17.08 21.73 8.74
CA GLU A 155 17.97 20.82 9.48
C GLU A 155 17.22 19.93 10.48
N ASP A 156 16.11 20.41 11.05
CA ASP A 156 15.38 19.72 12.12
C ASP A 156 13.85 19.91 12.06
N ILE A 157 13.17 19.44 13.10
CA ILE A 157 11.71 19.56 13.27
C ILE A 157 11.22 21.00 13.44
N PHE A 158 12.01 21.88 14.06
CA PHE A 158 11.62 23.27 14.32
C PHE A 158 11.69 24.10 13.04
N ASP A 159 12.70 23.87 12.21
CA ASP A 159 12.78 24.44 10.88
C ASP A 159 11.58 24.02 10.03
N LEU A 160 11.18 22.73 10.10
CA LEU A 160 9.98 22.26 9.42
C LEU A 160 8.74 23.00 9.93
N GLU A 161 8.54 23.10 11.25
CA GLU A 161 7.38 23.79 11.82
C GLU A 161 7.30 25.26 11.37
N ASN A 162 8.44 25.97 11.34
CA ASN A 162 8.52 27.35 10.86
C ASN A 162 8.12 27.50 9.39
N GLU A 163 8.49 26.54 8.54
CA GLU A 163 8.09 26.53 7.12
C GLU A 163 6.61 26.19 6.92
N LEU A 164 5.99 25.45 7.86
CA LEU A 164 4.58 25.08 7.80
C LEU A 164 3.65 26.19 8.31
N GLN A 165 4.11 27.09 9.19
CA GLN A 165 3.25 28.16 9.72
C GLN A 165 2.65 29.09 8.65
N PRO A 166 3.41 29.60 7.66
CA PRO A 166 2.89 30.46 6.60
C PRO A 166 1.85 29.78 5.70
N LEU A 167 1.83 28.43 5.67
CA LEU A 167 0.87 27.68 4.87
C LEU A 167 -0.57 27.91 5.34
N ARG A 168 -0.78 28.15 6.64
CA ARG A 168 -2.11 28.43 7.19
C ARG A 168 -2.72 29.69 6.60
N GLU A 169 -1.92 30.75 6.49
CA GLU A 169 -2.34 32.00 5.86
C GLU A 169 -2.61 31.81 4.36
N HIS A 170 -1.73 31.06 3.68
CA HIS A 170 -1.89 30.75 2.26
C HIS A 170 -3.16 29.95 1.96
N LEU A 171 -3.44 28.93 2.76
CA LEU A 171 -4.59 28.03 2.63
C LEU A 171 -5.87 28.60 3.27
N LYS A 172 -5.78 29.73 3.97
CA LYS A 172 -6.88 30.39 4.70
C LYS A 172 -7.56 29.45 5.69
N THR A 173 -6.77 28.82 6.54
CA THR A 173 -7.22 27.80 7.49
C THR A 173 -6.56 27.98 8.86
N ASP A 174 -7.23 27.58 9.93
CA ASP A 174 -6.67 27.63 11.28
C ASP A 174 -5.76 26.42 11.56
N LYS A 175 -6.12 25.27 10.99
CA LYS A 175 -5.46 23.98 11.23
C LYS A 175 -5.05 23.32 9.91
N ILE A 176 -3.95 22.57 9.97
CA ILE A 176 -3.48 21.73 8.88
C ILE A 176 -3.52 20.29 9.36
N ALA A 177 -4.09 19.41 8.53
CA ALA A 177 -4.09 17.98 8.77
C ALA A 177 -3.18 17.28 7.76
N LEU A 178 -2.02 16.79 8.20
CA LEU A 178 -1.12 15.99 7.37
C LEU A 178 -1.56 14.52 7.41
N ILE A 179 -1.82 13.93 6.25
CA ILE A 179 -2.32 12.55 6.15
C ILE A 179 -1.33 11.72 5.36
N PHE A 180 -0.55 10.89 6.05
CA PHE A 180 0.49 10.07 5.44
C PHE A 180 -0.09 8.76 4.93
N CYS A 181 0.20 8.39 3.69
CA CYS A 181 -0.19 7.11 3.11
C CYS A 181 0.97 6.42 2.40
N ASN A 182 0.76 5.15 2.03
CA ASN A 182 1.77 4.29 1.41
C ASN A 182 3.05 4.21 2.26
N ILE A 183 2.89 3.96 3.57
CA ILE A 183 4.00 3.93 4.50
C ILE A 183 3.92 2.76 5.47
N ASN A 184 5.08 2.16 5.71
CA ASN A 184 5.34 1.34 6.88
C ASN A 184 6.11 2.20 7.91
N PRO A 185 5.41 2.84 8.87
CA PRO A 185 6.03 3.80 9.76
C PRO A 185 6.95 3.09 10.75
N HIS A 186 8.22 3.48 10.74
CA HIS A 186 9.22 3.04 11.70
C HIS A 186 9.17 3.93 12.96
N PRO A 187 9.70 3.47 14.11
CA PRO A 187 9.57 4.18 15.38
C PRO A 187 10.04 5.64 15.36
N GLU A 188 11.13 5.94 14.65
CA GLU A 188 11.69 7.28 14.55
C GLU A 188 10.73 8.25 13.84
N LEU A 189 10.07 7.82 12.75
CA LEU A 189 9.04 8.62 12.10
C LEU A 189 7.81 8.80 12.97
N ILE A 190 7.38 7.76 13.69
CA ILE A 190 6.24 7.87 14.62
C ILE A 190 6.55 8.91 15.69
N ASN A 191 7.73 8.82 16.31
CA ASN A 191 8.18 9.79 17.31
C ASN A 191 8.29 11.20 16.72
N PHE A 192 8.83 11.34 15.51
CA PHE A 192 8.90 12.62 14.81
C PHE A 192 7.51 13.23 14.59
N CYS A 193 6.55 12.44 14.09
CA CYS A 193 5.17 12.89 13.89
C CYS A 193 4.50 13.26 15.23
N GLN A 194 4.73 12.49 16.30
CA GLN A 194 4.22 12.81 17.63
C GLN A 194 4.75 14.15 18.16
N GLN A 195 6.04 14.44 17.92
CA GLN A 195 6.67 15.70 18.31
C GLN A 195 6.18 16.88 17.46
N LEU A 196 5.95 16.65 16.17
CA LEU A 196 5.53 17.69 15.22
C LEU A 196 4.05 18.08 15.42
N GLN A 197 3.21 17.14 15.83
CA GLN A 197 1.79 17.39 16.08
C GLN A 197 1.60 18.38 17.22
N ASN A 198 0.75 19.39 17.02
CA ASN A 198 0.48 20.43 18.00
C ASN A 198 -1.00 20.90 17.93
N HIS A 199 -1.31 22.11 18.42
CA HIS A 199 -2.68 22.62 18.45
C HIS A 199 -3.26 22.91 17.06
N TRP A 200 -2.42 23.33 16.10
CA TRP A 200 -2.82 23.69 14.74
C TRP A 200 -2.40 22.66 13.69
N LEU A 201 -1.40 21.83 13.97
CA LEU A 201 -0.93 20.78 13.08
C LEU A 201 -1.38 19.41 13.62
N LYS A 202 -2.24 18.73 12.86
CA LYS A 202 -2.77 17.40 13.18
C LYS A 202 -2.23 16.38 12.18
N ILE A 203 -1.98 15.16 12.65
CA ILE A 203 -1.34 14.13 11.83
C ILE A 203 -2.14 12.83 11.91
N ALA A 204 -2.40 12.26 10.73
CA ALA A 204 -2.98 10.93 10.56
C ALA A 204 -2.06 10.04 9.73
N LEU A 205 -2.00 8.75 10.07
CA LEU A 205 -1.23 7.72 9.38
C LEU A 205 -2.19 6.68 8.78
N ILE A 206 -2.13 6.44 7.48
CA ILE A 206 -2.84 5.33 6.82
C ILE A 206 -1.88 4.14 6.76
N THR A 207 -2.03 3.19 7.68
CA THR A 207 -1.08 2.10 7.90
C THR A 207 -1.70 0.90 8.62
N ASP A 208 -1.17 -0.30 8.37
CA ASP A 208 -1.50 -1.52 9.12
C ASP A 208 -0.76 -1.62 10.45
N THR A 209 0.25 -0.76 10.67
CA THR A 209 1.02 -0.73 11.92
C THR A 209 0.18 -0.15 13.03
N LEU A 210 0.16 -0.81 14.20
CA LEU A 210 -0.54 -0.30 15.37
C LEU A 210 0.11 1.00 15.86
N ILE A 211 -0.62 2.11 15.73
CA ILE A 211 -0.19 3.41 16.22
C ILE A 211 -0.91 3.70 17.53
N VAL A 212 -0.13 4.06 18.56
CA VAL A 212 -0.66 4.45 19.86
C VAL A 212 -0.91 5.97 19.88
N SER A 213 -1.97 6.39 20.57
CA SER A 213 -2.29 7.80 20.87
C SER A 213 -1.03 8.59 21.25
N PRO A 214 -0.84 9.84 20.79
CA PRO A 214 -1.86 10.80 20.32
C PRO A 214 -2.12 10.87 18.82
N LEU A 215 -1.38 10.10 18.00
CA LEU A 215 -1.58 10.10 16.55
C LEU A 215 -2.87 9.37 16.16
N SER A 216 -3.50 9.85 15.09
CA SER A 216 -4.64 9.16 14.48
C SER A 216 -4.13 8.15 13.44
N ALA A 217 -4.72 6.96 13.42
CA ALA A 217 -4.36 5.94 12.46
C ALA A 217 -5.59 5.26 11.86
N PHE A 218 -5.46 4.90 10.60
CA PHE A 218 -6.53 4.35 9.77
C PHE A 218 -5.97 3.19 8.96
N LEU A 219 -6.73 2.11 8.84
CA LEU A 219 -6.28 0.96 8.06
C LEU A 219 -6.40 1.27 6.55
N PRO A 220 -5.36 0.98 5.74
CA PRO A 220 -5.38 1.11 4.29
C PRO A 220 -6.57 0.45 3.60
N GLN A 221 -7.03 -0.68 4.15
CA GLN A 221 -8.10 -1.51 3.59
C GLN A 221 -9.43 -1.41 4.35
N GLN A 222 -9.60 -0.44 5.25
CA GLN A 222 -10.90 -0.29 5.92
C GLN A 222 -11.99 0.11 4.92
N ASP A 223 -13.20 -0.38 5.16
CA ASP A 223 -14.38 0.06 4.44
C ASP A 223 -14.57 1.58 4.62
N ASN A 224 -14.84 2.27 3.52
CA ASN A 224 -15.06 3.72 3.52
C ASN A 224 -13.92 4.53 4.16
N LEU A 225 -12.67 4.24 3.79
CA LEU A 225 -11.49 4.99 4.23
C LEU A 225 -11.65 6.51 4.06
N LEU A 226 -12.10 6.97 2.88
CA LEU A 226 -12.27 8.39 2.60
C LEU A 226 -13.26 9.06 3.57
N GLY A 227 -14.43 8.43 3.79
CA GLY A 227 -15.42 8.94 4.73
C GLY A 227 -14.90 8.95 6.17
N SER A 228 -14.17 7.91 6.58
CA SER A 228 -13.58 7.84 7.93
C SER A 228 -12.58 8.96 8.18
N VAL A 229 -11.70 9.24 7.21
CA VAL A 229 -10.74 10.35 7.30
C VAL A 229 -11.47 11.70 7.24
N GLN A 230 -12.52 11.83 6.43
CA GLN A 230 -13.33 13.05 6.36
C GLN A 230 -14.03 13.36 7.69
N THR A 231 -14.64 12.36 8.34
CA THR A 231 -15.24 12.53 9.67
C THR A 231 -14.21 12.95 10.71
N TRP A 232 -13.02 12.35 10.69
CA TRP A 232 -11.94 12.78 11.56
C TRP A 232 -11.55 14.25 11.34
N LEU A 233 -11.50 14.74 10.09
CA LEU A 233 -11.23 16.16 9.81
C LEU A 233 -12.31 17.10 10.38
N GLU A 234 -13.57 16.65 10.40
CA GLU A 234 -14.71 17.41 10.95
C GLU A 234 -14.67 17.49 12.49
N GLU A 235 -14.06 16.50 13.14
CA GLU A 235 -13.90 16.44 14.60
C GLU A 235 -12.72 17.28 15.13
N LEU A 236 -11.81 17.74 14.25
CA LEU A 236 -10.57 18.43 14.63
C LEU A 236 -10.74 19.88 15.10
#